data_AF-A0AAV4NXK4-F1
#
_entry.id   AF-A0AAV4NXK4-F1
#
_cell.length_a   1.000
_cell.length_b   1.000
_cell.length_c   1.000
_cell.angle_alpha   90.00
_cell.angle_beta   90.00
_cell.angle_gamma   90.00
#
_symmetry.space_group_name_H-M   'P 1'
#
loop_
_entity.id
_entity.type
_entity.pdbx_description
1 polymer ?
#
loop_
_entity_poly.entity_id
_entity_poly.type
_entity_poly.pdbx_seq_one_letter_code
_entity_poly.pdbx_strand_id
1 'polypeptide(L)'
;MNLMLLETETNTADLDAETFAADEYNKKFKRINIIFKSKIAVIGTKKFGGEIKDWLPFWGQFSKIDSDSNIDEADKLQYLIQATLPSTRARELVESFPPSKENYHKAVDSLKSRFGQDDLLVEFYVRELLKLTISMNSRDQKVKLPTLYDLIETA
;
A
#
# COMPACT_ATOMS: atom_id res chain seq x y z
N MET A 1 -26.01 -5.84 -66.52
CA MET A 1 -26.58 -6.79 -65.54
C MET A 1 -25.73 -8.05 -65.65
N ASN A 2 -24.92 -8.45 -64.67
CA ASN A 2 -25.21 -8.58 -63.25
C ASN A 2 -23.97 -8.22 -62.40
N LEU A 3 -24.16 -7.42 -61.36
CA LEU A 3 -23.18 -7.21 -60.29
C LEU A 3 -23.22 -8.45 -59.38
N MET A 4 -22.18 -9.29 -59.39
CA MET A 4 -21.99 -10.27 -58.31
C MET A 4 -21.47 -9.53 -57.08
N LEU A 5 -22.36 -9.28 -56.13
CA LEU A 5 -21.98 -9.00 -54.75
C LEU A 5 -21.42 -10.31 -54.15
N LEU A 6 -20.11 -10.37 -53.95
CA LEU A 6 -19.47 -11.33 -53.05
C LEU A 6 -19.79 -10.87 -51.62
N GLU A 7 -20.94 -11.26 -51.10
CA GLU A 7 -21.20 -11.19 -49.67
C GLU A 7 -20.47 -12.38 -49.03
N THR A 8 -19.31 -12.11 -48.45
CA THR A 8 -18.65 -13.05 -47.54
C THR A 8 -19.50 -13.11 -46.28
N GLU A 9 -20.30 -14.17 -46.13
CA GLU A 9 -20.91 -14.54 -44.86
C GLU A 9 -19.78 -14.82 -43.87
N THR A 10 -19.40 -13.80 -43.11
CA THR A 10 -18.51 -13.98 -41.95
C THR A 10 -19.32 -14.74 -40.91
N ASN A 11 -18.89 -15.98 -40.67
CA ASN A 11 -19.55 -16.93 -39.80
C ASN A 11 -19.61 -16.38 -38.36
N THR A 12 -20.78 -16.38 -37.75
CA THR A 12 -21.00 -15.85 -36.39
C THR A 12 -20.12 -16.54 -35.35
N ALA A 13 -19.76 -17.82 -35.57
CA ALA A 13 -18.84 -18.55 -34.71
C ALA A 13 -17.40 -18.01 -34.72
N ASP A 14 -16.95 -17.43 -35.85
CA ASP A 14 -15.62 -16.82 -35.94
C ASP A 14 -15.59 -15.45 -35.24
N LEU A 15 -16.69 -14.69 -35.32
CA LEU A 15 -16.88 -13.45 -34.56
C LEU A 15 -16.96 -13.70 -33.05
N ASP A 16 -17.63 -14.77 -32.61
CA ASP A 16 -17.71 -15.16 -31.20
C ASP A 16 -16.35 -15.63 -30.64
N ALA A 17 -15.54 -16.31 -31.46
CA ALA A 17 -14.19 -16.72 -31.09
C ALA A 17 -13.21 -15.53 -31.01
N GLU A 18 -13.30 -14.60 -31.97
CA GLU A 18 -12.45 -13.42 -32.04
C GLU A 18 -12.77 -12.43 -30.92
N THR A 19 -14.06 -12.26 -30.58
CA THR A 19 -14.49 -11.44 -29.42
C THR A 19 -14.06 -12.07 -28.09
N PHE A 20 -14.18 -13.39 -27.92
CA PHE A 20 -13.67 -14.08 -26.73
C PHE A 20 -12.15 -13.93 -26.56
N ALA A 21 -11.38 -14.05 -27.63
CA ALA A 21 -9.93 -13.84 -27.61
C ALA A 21 -9.56 -12.39 -27.25
N ALA A 22 -10.31 -11.41 -27.77
CA ALA A 22 -10.13 -10.00 -27.43
C ALA A 22 -10.44 -9.72 -25.94
N ASP A 23 -11.49 -10.33 -25.39
CA ASP A 23 -11.86 -10.20 -23.97
C ASP A 23 -10.81 -10.82 -23.05
N GLU A 24 -10.29 -11.99 -23.39
CA GLU A 24 -9.21 -12.64 -22.64
C GLU A 24 -7.94 -11.77 -22.66
N TYR A 25 -7.58 -11.23 -23.83
CA TYR A 25 -6.46 -10.31 -23.98
C TYR A 25 -6.64 -9.06 -23.11
N ASN A 26 -7.80 -8.41 -23.18
CA ASN A 26 -8.10 -7.20 -22.41
C ASN A 26 -8.04 -7.45 -20.91
N LYS A 27 -8.55 -8.61 -20.45
CA LYS A 27 -8.46 -9.03 -19.05
C LYS A 27 -7.00 -9.22 -18.62
N LYS A 28 -6.18 -9.86 -19.45
CA LYS A 28 -4.74 -10.07 -19.19
C LYS A 28 -3.99 -8.74 -19.16
N PHE A 29 -4.24 -7.85 -20.11
CA PHE A 29 -3.64 -6.51 -20.18
C PHE A 29 -3.99 -5.67 -18.95
N LYS A 30 -5.27 -5.65 -18.56
CA LYS A 30 -5.74 -4.98 -17.34
C LYS A 30 -5.03 -5.51 -16.10
N ARG A 31 -4.90 -6.83 -15.97
CA ARG A 31 -4.19 -7.47 -14.84
C ARG A 31 -2.70 -7.09 -14.80
N ILE A 32 -2.02 -7.09 -15.94
CA ILE A 32 -0.60 -6.67 -16.02
C ILE A 32 -0.44 -5.21 -15.58
N ASN A 33 -1.32 -4.32 -16.02
CA ASN A 33 -1.26 -2.91 -15.65
C ASN A 33 -1.49 -2.70 -14.14
N ILE A 34 -2.41 -3.46 -13.55
CA ILE A 34 -2.64 -3.47 -12.08
C ILE A 34 -1.37 -3.91 -11.35
N ILE A 35 -0.77 -5.04 -11.74
CA ILE A 35 0.46 -5.57 -11.11
C ILE A 35 1.63 -4.58 -11.24
N PHE A 36 1.76 -3.94 -12.40
CA PHE A 36 2.81 -2.94 -12.62
C PHE A 36 2.61 -1.72 -11.72
N LYS A 37 1.37 -1.22 -11.63
CA LYS A 37 1.01 -0.08 -10.78
C LYS A 37 1.23 -0.38 -9.29
N SER A 38 0.81 -1.55 -8.81
CA SER A 38 1.00 -1.95 -7.41
C SER A 38 2.49 -2.11 -7.07
N LYS A 39 3.27 -2.74 -7.95
CA LYS A 39 4.72 -2.91 -7.75
C LYS A 39 5.45 -1.57 -7.67
N ILE A 40 5.06 -0.59 -8.49
CA ILE A 40 5.57 0.79 -8.39
C ILE A 40 5.21 1.41 -7.04
N ALA A 41 3.96 1.25 -6.58
CA ALA A 41 3.52 1.79 -5.29
C ALA A 41 4.34 1.21 -4.13
N VAL A 42 4.69 -0.08 -4.16
CA VAL A 42 5.52 -0.75 -3.14
C VAL A 42 6.97 -0.23 -3.11
N ILE A 43 7.53 0.12 -4.28
CA ILE A 43 8.86 0.71 -4.37
C ILE A 43 8.86 2.11 -3.75
N GLY A 44 7.81 2.90 -3.99
CA GLY A 44 7.66 4.23 -3.41
C GLY A 44 7.21 4.26 -1.95
N THR A 45 6.74 3.13 -1.40
CA THR A 45 6.26 3.05 -0.02
C THR A 45 7.40 3.13 0.97
N LYS A 46 7.25 3.94 2.02
CA LYS A 46 8.21 3.99 3.13
C LYS A 46 8.42 2.60 3.70
N LYS A 47 9.69 2.23 3.91
CA LYS A 47 10.04 0.96 4.52
C LYS A 47 9.85 1.02 6.03
N PHE A 48 9.27 -0.03 6.60
CA PHE A 48 8.94 -0.06 8.02
C PHE A 48 9.85 -1.03 8.80
N GLY A 49 10.51 -0.52 9.84
CA GLY A 49 11.39 -1.30 10.71
C GLY A 49 10.76 -1.74 12.04
N GLY A 50 9.54 -1.29 12.36
CA GLY A 50 8.93 -1.54 13.67
C GLY A 50 9.06 -0.39 14.67
N GLU A 51 9.57 0.76 14.26
CA GLU A 51 9.63 1.97 15.09
C GLU A 51 8.27 2.67 15.12
N ILE A 52 7.80 3.00 16.33
CA ILE A 52 6.45 3.55 16.53
C ILE A 52 6.21 4.86 15.78
N LYS A 53 7.20 5.75 15.74
CA LYS A 53 7.16 7.02 15.01
C LYS A 53 6.94 6.88 13.50
N ASP A 54 7.34 5.73 12.95
CA ASP A 54 7.31 5.46 11.52
C ASP A 54 6.03 4.69 11.12
N TRP A 55 5.21 4.29 12.10
CA TRP A 55 3.99 3.51 11.85
C TRP A 55 2.95 4.27 11.03
N LEU A 56 2.55 5.48 11.46
CA LEU A 56 1.51 6.24 10.76
C LEU A 56 1.90 6.58 9.31
N PRO A 57 3.13 7.09 9.03
CA PRO A 57 3.56 7.33 7.65
C PRO A 57 3.59 6.05 6.79
N PHE A 58 4.00 4.92 7.38
CA PHE A 58 4.01 3.63 6.69
C PHE A 58 2.58 3.16 6.37
N TRP A 59 1.73 3.05 7.39
CA TRP A 59 0.39 2.49 7.26
C TRP A 59 -0.50 3.36 6.36
N GLY A 60 -0.36 4.69 6.42
CA GLY A 60 -1.08 5.61 5.52
C GLY A 60 -0.77 5.39 4.03
N GLN A 61 0.42 4.87 3.71
CA GLN A 61 0.77 4.50 2.33
C GLN A 61 0.36 3.06 2.01
N PHE A 62 0.68 2.12 2.89
CA PHE A 62 0.44 0.69 2.66
C PHE A 62 -1.05 0.32 2.68
N SER A 63 -1.89 1.03 3.43
CA SER A 63 -3.35 0.82 3.48
C SER A 63 -4.04 0.92 2.12
N LYS A 64 -3.46 1.66 1.16
CA LYS A 64 -3.94 1.73 -0.23
C LYS A 64 -3.77 0.40 -0.95
N ILE A 65 -2.71 -0.35 -0.65
CA ILE A 65 -2.45 -1.69 -1.18
C ILE A 65 -3.32 -2.71 -0.44
N ASP A 66 -3.43 -2.59 0.89
CA ASP A 66 -4.31 -3.44 1.73
C ASP A 66 -5.76 -3.40 1.24
N SER A 67 -6.26 -2.21 0.91
CA SER A 67 -7.63 -1.99 0.45
C SER A 67 -7.87 -2.29 -1.04
N ASP A 68 -6.84 -2.51 -1.85
CA ASP A 68 -7.00 -2.75 -3.29
C ASP A 68 -7.50 -4.17 -3.55
N SER A 69 -8.75 -4.32 -3.98
CA SER A 69 -9.35 -5.63 -4.30
C SER A 69 -8.82 -6.27 -5.58
N ASN A 70 -8.06 -5.53 -6.39
CA ASN A 70 -7.50 -6.05 -7.65
C ASN A 70 -6.17 -6.81 -7.44
N ILE A 71 -5.57 -6.68 -6.25
CA ILE A 71 -4.35 -7.38 -5.87
C ILE A 71 -4.78 -8.59 -5.03
N ASP A 72 -4.29 -9.78 -5.36
CA ASP A 72 -4.57 -10.95 -4.54
C ASP A 72 -3.76 -10.90 -3.23
N GLU A 73 -4.25 -11.61 -2.22
CA GLU A 73 -3.72 -11.52 -0.87
C GLU A 73 -2.34 -12.16 -0.74
N ALA A 74 -1.97 -13.08 -1.63
CA ALA A 74 -0.62 -13.64 -1.69
C ALA A 74 0.39 -12.58 -2.18
N ASP A 75 0.04 -11.86 -3.25
CA ASP A 75 0.82 -10.72 -3.75
C ASP A 75 0.89 -9.61 -2.70
N LYS A 76 -0.21 -9.30 -1.99
CA LYS A 76 -0.21 -8.31 -0.90
C LYS A 76 0.74 -8.71 0.24
N LEU A 77 0.79 -10.00 0.60
CA LEU A 77 1.73 -10.48 1.61
C LEU A 77 3.18 -10.35 1.14
N GLN A 78 3.47 -10.66 -0.12
CA GLN A 78 4.79 -10.43 -0.69
C GLN A 78 5.17 -8.94 -0.70
N TYR A 79 4.23 -8.06 -1.01
CA TYR A 79 4.42 -6.61 -0.93
C TYR A 79 4.63 -6.13 0.50
N LEU A 80 3.94 -6.70 1.48
CA LEU A 80 4.14 -6.40 2.90
C LEU A 80 5.55 -6.78 3.35
N ILE A 81 6.04 -7.95 2.95
CA ILE A 81 7.44 -8.36 3.16
C ILE A 81 8.36 -7.32 2.53
N GLN A 82 8.17 -6.96 1.26
CA GLN A 82 9.01 -5.94 0.60
C GLN A 82 8.93 -4.55 1.25
N ALA A 83 7.82 -4.20 1.90
CA ALA A 83 7.61 -2.92 2.55
C ALA A 83 8.18 -2.86 3.98
N THR A 84 8.69 -3.98 4.52
CA THR A 84 9.43 -3.99 5.79
C THR A 84 10.94 -3.96 5.57
N LEU A 85 11.70 -3.48 6.55
CA LEU A 85 13.17 -3.44 6.49
C LEU A 85 13.78 -4.79 6.91
N PRO A 86 14.74 -5.36 6.17
CA PRO A 86 15.44 -6.59 6.57
C PRO A 86 16.03 -6.51 7.99
N SER A 87 16.07 -7.63 8.70
CA SER A 87 16.65 -7.74 10.06
C SER A 87 16.03 -6.80 11.09
N THR A 88 14.72 -6.56 11.00
CA THR A 88 13.97 -5.74 11.95
C THR A 88 12.80 -6.51 12.56
N ARG A 89 12.28 -6.04 13.70
CA ARG A 89 11.13 -6.67 14.37
C ARG A 89 9.88 -6.73 13.50
N ALA A 90 9.66 -5.73 12.64
CA ALA A 90 8.55 -5.75 11.70
C ALA A 90 8.73 -6.85 10.65
N ARG A 91 9.94 -7.00 10.11
CA ARG A 91 10.27 -8.05 9.13
C ARG A 91 10.11 -9.44 9.71
N GLU A 92 10.70 -9.68 10.88
CA GLU A 92 10.62 -10.96 11.58
C GLU A 92 9.16 -11.37 11.86
N LEU A 93 8.31 -10.41 12.23
CA LEU A 93 6.89 -10.68 12.46
C LEU A 93 6.18 -11.07 11.15
N VAL A 94 6.41 -10.34 10.06
CA VAL A 94 5.74 -10.62 8.78
C VAL A 94 6.23 -11.95 8.20
N GLU A 95 7.54 -12.21 8.23
CA GLU A 95 8.14 -13.46 7.72
C GLU A 95 7.82 -14.70 8.58
N SER A 96 7.33 -14.52 9.81
CA SER A 96 6.84 -15.64 10.63
C SER A 96 5.59 -16.32 10.06
N PHE A 97 4.91 -15.65 9.13
CA PHE A 97 3.76 -16.20 8.41
C PHE A 97 4.20 -16.76 7.04
N PRO A 98 3.84 -18.01 6.71
CA PRO A 98 4.09 -18.55 5.38
C PRO A 98 3.45 -17.67 4.29
N PRO A 99 4.14 -17.42 3.14
CA PRO A 99 3.67 -16.53 2.09
C PRO A 99 2.50 -17.15 1.29
N SER A 100 1.31 -17.13 1.89
CA SER A 100 0.07 -17.67 1.33
C SER A 100 -1.08 -16.67 1.48
N LYS A 101 -2.09 -16.80 0.60
CA LYS A 101 -3.31 -15.98 0.61
C LYS A 101 -4.01 -15.99 1.98
N GLU A 102 -4.07 -17.17 2.61
CA GLU A 102 -4.76 -17.41 3.89
C GLU A 102 -4.10 -16.70 5.08
N ASN A 103 -2.80 -16.41 4.97
CA ASN A 103 -2.01 -15.84 6.06
C ASN A 103 -1.89 -14.32 5.98
N TYR A 104 -2.28 -13.70 4.86
CA TYR A 104 -2.17 -12.26 4.68
C TYR A 104 -2.85 -11.48 5.82
N HIS A 105 -4.13 -11.76 6.06
CA HIS A 105 -4.90 -11.08 7.10
C HIS A 105 -4.29 -11.28 8.49
N LYS A 106 -3.84 -12.51 8.81
CA LYS A 106 -3.16 -12.81 10.08
C LYS A 106 -1.88 -12.00 10.26
N ALA A 107 -1.08 -11.85 9.20
CA ALA A 107 0.15 -11.07 9.22
C ALA A 107 -0.14 -9.58 9.41
N VAL A 108 -1.11 -9.03 8.68
CA VAL A 108 -1.53 -7.62 8.82
C VAL A 108 -2.10 -7.34 10.20
N ASP A 109 -2.99 -8.19 10.71
CA ASP A 109 -3.60 -8.03 12.03
C ASP A 109 -2.55 -8.10 13.14
N SER A 110 -1.60 -9.03 13.03
CA SER A 110 -0.48 -9.13 13.97
C SER A 110 0.43 -7.91 13.92
N LEU A 111 0.65 -7.34 12.73
CA LEU A 111 1.44 -6.13 12.55
C LEU A 111 0.75 -4.91 13.16
N LYS A 112 -0.55 -4.72 12.88
CA LYS A 112 -1.39 -3.66 13.47
C LYS A 112 -1.46 -3.78 14.99
N SER A 113 -1.72 -4.98 15.49
CA SER A 113 -1.81 -5.23 16.93
C SER A 113 -0.51 -4.93 17.65
N ARG A 114 0.66 -5.05 17.01
CA ARG A 114 1.96 -4.82 17.64
C ARG A 114 2.44 -3.38 17.54
N PHE A 115 2.20 -2.73 16.40
CA PHE A 115 2.81 -1.43 16.08
C PHE A 115 1.80 -0.30 15.91
N GLY A 116 0.53 -0.63 15.67
CA GLY A 116 -0.55 0.31 15.42
C GLY A 116 -1.56 0.41 16.55
N GLN A 117 -1.11 0.27 17.80
CA GLN A 117 -1.97 0.49 18.97
C GLN A 117 -2.13 2.00 19.18
N ASP A 118 -3.36 2.49 19.08
CA ASP A 118 -3.67 3.92 19.20
C ASP A 118 -3.20 4.50 20.54
N ASP A 119 -3.38 3.78 21.65
CA ASP A 119 -2.94 4.24 22.98
C ASP A 119 -1.42 4.51 23.02
N LEU A 120 -0.62 3.60 22.46
CA LEU A 120 0.84 3.76 22.40
C LEU A 120 1.26 4.89 21.46
N LEU A 121 0.55 5.04 20.34
CA LEU A 121 0.82 6.12 19.39
C LEU A 121 0.54 7.47 20.04
N VAL A 122 -0.62 7.63 20.68
CA VAL A 122 -0.99 8.86 21.40
C VAL A 122 0.04 9.16 22.49
N GLU A 123 0.40 8.17 23.31
CA GLU A 123 1.42 8.35 24.36
C GLU A 123 2.76 8.82 23.78
N PHE A 124 3.20 8.20 22.68
CA PHE A 124 4.44 8.58 22.00
C PHE A 124 4.40 10.02 21.49
N TYR A 125 3.36 10.40 20.75
CA TYR A 125 3.26 11.75 20.18
C TYR A 125 3.08 12.82 21.26
N VAL A 126 2.30 12.55 22.32
CA VAL A 126 2.19 13.47 23.46
C VAL A 126 3.56 13.70 24.12
N ARG A 127 4.36 12.63 24.31
CA ARG A 127 5.72 12.78 24.85
C ARG A 127 6.64 13.58 23.94
N GLU A 128 6.57 13.37 22.62
CA GLU A 128 7.37 14.15 21.66
C GLU A 128 6.96 15.63 21.68
N LEU A 129 5.67 15.93 21.72
CA LEU A 129 5.16 17.30 21.86
C LEU A 129 5.66 17.95 23.16
N LEU A 130 5.56 17.26 24.29
CA LEU A 130 6.05 17.78 25.58
C LEU A 130 7.56 18.05 25.56
N LYS A 131 8.36 17.15 24.98
CA LYS A 131 9.81 17.36 24.82
C LYS A 131 10.11 18.60 23.99
N LEU A 132 9.39 18.79 22.88
CA LEU A 132 9.54 19.98 22.03
C LEU A 132 9.24 21.24 22.84
N THR A 133 8.09 21.30 23.53
CA THR A 133 7.70 22.45 24.33
C THR A 133 8.72 22.78 25.43
N ILE A 134 9.21 21.79 26.17
CA ILE A 134 10.23 22.01 27.21
C ILE A 134 11.52 22.52 26.56
N SER A 135 11.98 21.89 25.48
CA SER A 135 13.21 22.30 24.79
C SER A 135 13.16 23.72 24.23
N MET A 136 11.97 24.20 23.85
CA MET A 136 11.74 25.56 23.37
C MET A 136 11.68 26.58 24.51
N ASN A 137 11.23 26.17 25.71
CA ASN A 137 11.23 27.04 26.89
C ASN A 137 12.62 27.15 27.53
N SER A 138 13.47 26.12 27.42
CA SER A 138 14.83 26.13 27.95
C SER A 138 15.84 26.85 27.06
N ARG A 139 15.51 27.05 25.77
CA ARG A 139 16.26 27.95 24.88
C ARG A 139 15.56 29.30 24.98
N ASP A 140 16.23 30.34 25.45
CA ASP A 140 15.76 31.75 25.39
C ASP A 140 15.55 32.27 23.94
N GLN A 141 15.25 31.40 22.97
CA GLN A 141 14.87 31.74 21.62
C GLN A 141 13.36 31.94 21.58
N LYS A 142 12.95 33.19 21.39
CA LYS A 142 11.60 33.56 20.95
C LYS A 142 11.30 32.91 19.59
N VAL A 143 10.91 31.64 19.57
CA VAL A 143 10.37 31.00 18.37
C VAL A 143 9.06 31.69 18.05
N LYS A 144 8.97 32.24 16.84
CA LYS A 144 7.81 33.02 16.42
C LYS A 144 6.59 32.09 16.40
N LEU A 145 5.52 32.47 17.10
CA LEU A 145 4.25 31.73 17.18
C LEU A 145 3.75 31.15 15.84
N PRO A 146 3.84 31.87 14.70
CA PRO A 146 3.39 31.33 13.41
C PRO A 146 4.08 30.01 13.03
N THR A 147 5.39 29.90 13.31
CA THR A 147 6.16 28.69 12.98
C THR A 147 5.77 27.49 13.82
N LEU A 148 5.21 27.71 15.02
CA LEU A 148 4.66 26.63 15.85
C LEU A 148 3.31 26.15 15.34
N TYR A 149 2.45 27.06 14.88
CA TYR A 149 1.19 26.69 14.25
C TYR A 149 1.42 25.86 12.99
N ASP A 150 2.31 26.31 12.10
CA ASP A 150 2.63 25.59 10.87
C ASP A 150 3.14 24.17 11.14
N LEU A 151 3.92 23.98 12.22
CA LEU A 151 4.50 22.68 12.60
C LEU A 151 3.46 21.72 13.22
N ILE A 152 2.44 22.26 13.88
CA ILE A 152 1.35 21.48 14.47
C ILE A 152 0.32 21.10 13.41
N GLU A 153 0.09 21.98 12.42
CA GLU A 153 -0.86 21.72 11.33
C GLU A 153 -0.33 20.71 10.30
N THR A 154 0.99 20.55 10.20
CA THR A 154 1.64 19.64 9.23
C THR A 154 2.16 18.31 9.81
N ALA A 155 2.00 18.08 11.12
CA ALA A 155 2.39 16.84 11.81
C ALA A 155 1.29 15.76 11.76
#